data_AF-A0A956U4B8-F1
#
_entry.id   AF-A0A956U4B8-F1
#
_cell.length_a   1.000
_cell.length_b   1.000
_cell.length_c   1.000
_cell.angle_alpha   90.00
_cell.angle_beta   90.00
_cell.angle_gamma   90.00
#
_symmetry.space_group_name_H-M   'P 1'
#
loop_
_entity.id
_entity.type
_entity.pdbx_description
1 polymer ?
#
loop_
_entity_poly.entity_id
_entity_poly.type
_entity_poly.pdbx_seq_one_letter_code
_entity_poly.pdbx_strand_id
1 'polypeptide(L)' 'MSRIGKAPIKLPSGVTVTISGSDVTVKGPKGELKRTFRPEVTISQEGDLVLVK' A
#
# COMPACT_ATOMS: atom_id res chain seq x y z
N MET A 1 -15.05 -14.06 1.47
CA MET A 1 -13.64 -13.96 1.89
C MET A 1 -12.75 -13.77 0.67
N SER A 2 -12.45 -12.51 0.32
CA SER A 2 -11.61 -12.21 -0.84
C SER A 2 -10.15 -12.55 -0.53
N ARG A 3 -9.51 -13.39 -1.36
CA ARG A 3 -8.11 -13.84 -1.18
C ARG A 3 -7.08 -12.81 -1.63
N ILE A 4 -7.50 -11.74 -2.30
CA ILE A 4 -6.60 -10.76 -2.95
C ILE A 4 -5.97 -9.80 -1.93
N GLY A 5 -6.67 -9.41 -0.85
CA GLY A 5 -6.11 -8.54 0.18
C GLY A 5 -4.94 -9.18 0.95
N LYS A 6 -5.04 -10.49 1.21
CA LYS A 6 -3.97 -11.28 1.85
C LYS A 6 -2.73 -11.50 0.97
N ALA A 7 -2.76 -11.13 -0.31
CA ALA A 7 -1.60 -11.30 -1.18
C ALA A 7 -0.55 -10.23 -0.81
N PRO A 8 0.65 -10.62 -0.39
CA PRO A 8 1.71 -9.66 -0.13
C PRO A 8 2.13 -8.98 -1.43
N ILE A 9 2.04 -7.66 -1.47
CA ILE A 9 2.43 -6.83 -2.59
C ILE A 9 3.91 -6.48 -2.39
N LYS A 10 4.80 -7.04 -3.20
CA LYS A 10 6.21 -6.68 -3.18
C LYS A 10 6.40 -5.28 -3.74
N LEU A 11 7.02 -4.41 -2.96
CA LEU A 11 7.39 -3.08 -3.35
C LEU A 11 8.73 -3.12 -4.11
N PRO A 12 8.80 -2.61 -5.35
CA PRO A 12 10.06 -2.52 -6.06
C PRO A 12 10.97 -1.45 -5.44
N SER A 13 12.28 -1.67 -5.52
CA SER A 13 13.31 -0.77 -4.99
C SER A 13 13.17 0.64 -5.57
N GLY A 14 13.08 1.65 -4.70
CA GLY A 14 12.87 3.05 -5.08
C GLY A 14 11.42 3.52 -5.05
N VAL A 15 10.51 2.71 -4.50
CA VAL A 15 9.13 3.11 -4.22
C VAL A 15 8.96 3.37 -2.72
N THR A 16 8.44 4.55 -2.37
CA THR A 16 8.10 4.92 -0.99
C THR A 16 6.58 4.94 -0.84
N VAL A 17 6.04 4.16 0.10
CA VAL A 17 4.63 4.25 0.47
C VAL A 17 4.49 5.10 1.72
N THR A 18 3.52 6.00 1.71
CA THR A 18 3.12 6.81 2.86
C THR A 18 1.67 6.51 3.14
N ILE A 19 1.36 6.05 4.34
CA ILE A 19 0.02 5.66 4.76
C ILE A 19 -0.44 6.69 5.80
N SER A 20 -1.43 7.51 5.45
CA SER A 20 -2.06 8.51 6.30
C SER A 20 -3.49 8.06 6.60
N GLY A 21 -3.65 7.14 7.54
CA GLY A 21 -4.95 6.54 7.87
C GLY A 21 -5.54 5.81 6.66
N SER A 22 -6.57 6.38 6.06
CA SER A 22 -7.22 5.89 4.84
C SER A 22 -6.51 6.31 3.54
N ASP A 23 -5.64 7.31 3.57
CA ASP A 23 -4.99 7.83 2.38
C ASP A 23 -3.62 7.19 2.17
N VAL A 24 -3.46 6.48 1.06
CA VAL A 24 -2.17 5.88 0.67
C VAL A 24 -1.58 6.69 -0.46
N THR A 25 -0.35 7.15 -0.24
CA THR A 25 0.47 7.81 -1.24
C THR A 25 1.62 6.87 -1.61
N VAL A 26 1.77 6.58 -2.88
CA VAL A 26 2.88 5.78 -3.41
C VAL A 26 3.73 6.69 -4.28
N LYS A 27 4.96 6.99 -3.85
CA LYS A 27 5.95 7.71 -4.63
C LYS A 27 6.90 6.73 -5.28
N GLY A 28 7.10 6.84 -6.58
CA GLY A 28 8.05 6.02 -7.31
C GLY A 28 8.81 6.82 -8.37
N PRO A 29 9.72 6.16 -9.12
CA PRO A 29 10.54 6.82 -10.14
C PRO A 29 9.73 7.41 -11.30
N LYS A 30 8.47 6.99 -11.47
CA LYS A 30 7.57 7.47 -12.53
C LYS A 30 6.57 8.53 -12.05
N GLY A 31 6.64 8.95 -10.79
CA GLY A 31 5.74 9.94 -10.20
C GLY A 31 5.10 9.48 -8.89
N GLU A 32 4.11 10.24 -8.43
CA GLU A 32 3.35 9.94 -7.22
C GLU A 32 1.91 9.53 -7.54
N LEU A 33 1.39 8.58 -6.78
CA LEU A 33 0.04 8.05 -6.94
C LEU A 33 -0.65 8.06 -5.58
N LYS A 34 -1.70 8.88 -5.45
CA LYS A 34 -2.53 8.93 -4.24
C LYS A 34 -3.83 8.17 -4.46
N ARG A 35 -4.18 7.34 -3.48
CA ARG A 35 -5.48 6.68 -3.41
C ARG A 35 -6.02 6.74 -1.99
N THR A 36 -7.26 7.19 -1.89
CA THR A 36 -8.04 7.12 -0.66
C THR A 36 -8.74 5.76 -0.62
N PHE A 37 -8.45 4.98 0.41
CA PHE A 37 -9.10 3.71 0.69
C PHE A 37 -10.20 3.89 1.74
N ARG A 38 -11.13 2.94 1.78
CA ARG A 38 -12.18 2.93 2.81
C ARG A 38 -11.51 2.65 4.18
N PRO A 39 -12.00 3.25 5.28
CA PRO A 39 -11.40 3.10 6.61
C PRO A 39 -11.46 1.66 7.17
N GLU A 40 -12.30 0.81 6.58
CA GLU A 40 -12.39 -0.63 6.88
C GLU A 40 -11.16 -1.43 6.38
N VAL A 41 -10.30 -0.83 5.55
CA VAL A 41 -9.13 -1.50 4.96
C VAL A 41 -7.90 -1.21 5.79
N THR A 42 -7.28 -2.24 6.38
CA THR A 42 -6.06 -2.09 7.18
C THR A 42 -4.85 -2.37 6.31
N ILE A 43 -4.00 -1.37 6.09
CA ILE A 43 -2.80 -1.53 5.24
C ILE A 43 -1.58 -1.59 6.16
N SER A 44 -0.90 -2.73 6.14
CA SER A 44 0.32 -2.97 6.91
C SER A 44 1.51 -3.00 5.96
N GLN A 45 2.59 -2.29 6.31
CA GLN A 45 3.84 -2.32 5.57
C GLN A 45 4.91 -3.07 6.40
N GLU A 46 5.41 -4.18 5.87
CA GLU A 46 6.55 -4.94 6.40
C GLU A 46 7.72 -4.79 5.44
N GLY A 47 8.51 -3.73 5.62
CA GLY A 47 9.68 -3.43 4.78
C GLY A 47 9.30 -3.27 3.30
N ASP A 48 9.71 -4.24 2.48
CA ASP A 48 9.43 -4.32 1.04
C ASP A 48 8.10 -5.04 0.70
N LEU A 49 7.29 -5.40 1.70
CA LEU A 49 6.02 -6.10 1.51
C LEU A 49 4.88 -5.24 2.06
N VAL A 50 3.87 -4.97 1.24
CA VAL A 50 2.61 -4.34 1.67
C VAL A 50 1.53 -5.41 1.74
N LEU A 51 0.89 -5.52 2.90
CA LEU A 51 -0.18 -6.45 3.20
C LEU A 51 -1.47 -5.67 3.45
N VAL A 52 -2.58 -6.13 2.86
CA VAL A 52 -3.89 -5.52 3.06
C VAL A 52 -4.76 -6.48 3.89
N LYS A 53 -5.04 -6.12 5.14
CA LYS A 53 -5.85 -6.89 6.09
C LYS A 53 -7.26 -6.34 6.21
#